data_AF-A0A3B9IHB3-F1
#
_entry.id   AF-A0A3B9IHB3-F1
#
_cell.length_a   1.000
_cell.length_b   1.000
_cell.length_c   1.000
_cell.angle_alpha   90.00
_cell.angle_beta   90.00
_cell.angle_gamma   90.00
#
_symmetry.space_group_name_H-M   'P 1'
#
loop_
_entity.id
_entity.type
_entity.pdbx_description
1 polymer ?
#
loop_
_entity_poly.entity_id
_entity_poly.type
_entity_poly.pdbx_seq_one_letter_code
_entity_poly.pdbx_strand_id
1 'polypeptide(L)'
;MRPRLWAGGLFLVALILGALVWSALFRVPVSVTGQGILLAPGGMIDVVADAAGQVLALDAAPGTPVAEGAVVARIAQPDLELKRDIARAERADTLRFRDDLIRFQAADDANRAR
;
A
#
# COMPACT_ATOMS: atom_id res chain seq x y z
N MET A 1 77.17 -18.46 35.93
CA MET A 1 75.77 -18.05 35.70
C MET A 1 75.10 -19.11 34.84
N ARG A 2 74.05 -19.81 35.31
CA ARG A 2 73.46 -20.98 34.62
C ARG A 2 72.45 -20.48 33.55
N PRO A 3 72.81 -20.46 32.24
CA PRO A 3 71.98 -19.83 31.19
C PRO A 3 70.61 -20.50 31.01
N ARG A 4 70.49 -21.76 31.43
CA ARG A 4 69.26 -22.56 31.40
C ARG A 4 68.14 -22.00 32.28
N LEU A 5 68.47 -21.33 33.38
CA LEU A 5 67.47 -20.74 34.29
C LEU A 5 66.90 -19.42 33.73
N TRP A 6 67.70 -18.64 33.01
CA TRP A 6 67.26 -17.42 32.34
C TRP A 6 66.36 -17.72 31.14
N ALA A 7 66.69 -18.74 30.35
CA ALA A 7 65.86 -19.16 29.22
C ALA A 7 64.45 -19.61 29.65
N GLY A 8 64.35 -20.35 30.76
CA GLY A 8 63.06 -20.78 31.31
C GLY A 8 62.20 -19.61 31.80
N GLY A 9 62.80 -18.62 32.46
CA GLY A 9 62.08 -17.41 32.90
C GLY A 9 61.57 -16.58 31.72
N LEU A 10 62.39 -16.39 30.70
CA LEU A 10 62.00 -15.65 29.50
C LEU A 10 60.85 -16.35 28.75
N PHE A 11 60.90 -17.69 28.66
CA PHE A 11 59.83 -18.47 28.06
C PHE A 11 58.50 -18.31 28.82
N LEU A 12 58.55 -18.32 30.16
CA LEU A 12 57.35 -18.15 30.98
C LEU A 12 56.74 -16.76 30.81
N VAL A 13 57.58 -15.71 30.76
CA VAL A 13 57.14 -14.33 30.51
C VAL A 13 56.51 -14.21 29.11
N ALA A 14 57.12 -14.79 28.09
CA ALA A 14 56.59 -14.78 26.73
C ALA A 14 55.22 -15.49 26.65
N LEU A 15 55.04 -16.60 27.38
CA LEU A 15 53.78 -17.32 27.46
C LEU A 15 52.66 -16.47 28.10
N ILE A 16 52.99 -15.79 29.21
CA ILE A 16 52.05 -14.91 29.91
C ILE A 16 51.64 -13.73 29.03
N LEU A 17 52.61 -13.07 28.39
CA LEU A 17 52.33 -11.96 27.48
C LEU A 17 51.52 -12.42 26.27
N GLY A 18 51.84 -13.58 25.70
CA GLY A 18 51.08 -14.18 24.61
C GLY A 18 49.63 -14.44 25.00
N ALA A 19 49.38 -15.00 26.19
CA ALA A 19 48.04 -15.24 26.69
C ALA A 19 47.24 -13.95 26.94
N LEU A 20 47.88 -12.92 27.51
CA LEU A 20 47.27 -11.60 27.72
C LEU A 20 46.87 -10.94 26.40
N VAL A 21 47.78 -10.93 25.43
CA VAL A 21 47.54 -10.35 24.11
C VAL A 21 46.46 -11.12 23.37
N TRP A 22 46.52 -12.46 23.40
CA TRP A 22 45.51 -13.33 22.81
C TRP A 22 44.12 -13.08 23.43
N SER A 23 44.03 -13.03 24.76
CA SER A 23 42.76 -12.78 25.45
C SER A 23 42.16 -11.40 25.12
N ALA A 24 42.99 -10.38 24.88
CA ALA A 24 42.52 -9.05 24.51
C ALA A 24 42.04 -8.99 23.05
N LEU A 25 42.68 -9.73 22.15
CA LEU A 25 42.36 -9.77 20.72
C LEU A 25 41.17 -10.69 20.42
N PHE A 26 40.98 -11.76 21.20
CA PHE A 26 39.95 -12.76 20.94
C PHE A 26 38.59 -12.31 21.44
N ARG A 27 37.84 -11.56 20.60
CA ARG A 27 36.40 -11.37 20.80
C ARG A 27 35.67 -12.64 20.40
N VAL A 28 34.98 -13.26 21.35
CA VAL A 28 34.00 -14.32 21.05
C VAL A 28 32.74 -13.62 20.52
N PRO A 29 32.37 -13.80 19.23
CA PRO A 29 31.11 -13.30 18.72
C PRO A 29 29.99 -14.13 19.34
N VAL A 30 29.23 -13.52 20.24
CA VAL A 30 28.01 -14.13 20.76
C VAL A 30 26.95 -14.00 19.68
N SER A 31 26.80 -15.06 18.87
CA SER A 31 25.72 -15.15 17.90
C SER A 31 24.41 -15.40 18.65
N VAL A 32 23.55 -14.38 18.70
CA VAL A 32 22.19 -14.54 19.22
C VAL A 32 21.30 -14.97 18.06
N THR A 33 20.80 -16.21 18.12
CA THR A 33 19.78 -16.69 17.18
C THR A 33 18.45 -16.02 17.54
N GLY A 34 18.19 -14.85 16.96
CA GLY A 34 16.90 -14.17 17.08
C GLY A 34 15.90 -14.75 16.07
N GLN A 35 14.78 -15.27 16.53
CA GLN A 35 13.62 -15.50 15.66
C GLN A 35 12.95 -14.14 15.41
N GLY A 36 13.31 -13.50 14.30
CA GLY A 36 12.68 -12.29 13.80
C GLY A 36 11.73 -12.62 12.66
N ILE A 37 10.57 -11.98 12.66
CA ILE A 37 9.65 -11.99 11.51
C ILE A 37 10.01 -10.79 10.65
N LEU A 38 10.28 -10.99 9.36
CA LEU A 38 10.49 -9.89 8.42
C LEU A 38 9.12 -9.26 8.11
N LEU A 39 8.84 -8.11 8.71
CA LEU A 39 7.76 -7.24 8.26
C LEU A 39 8.31 -6.28 7.21
N ALA A 40 7.69 -6.27 6.03
CA ALA A 40 7.98 -5.24 5.03
C ALA A 40 7.68 -3.86 5.64
N PRO A 41 8.55 -2.84 5.46
CA PRO A 41 8.38 -1.52 6.08
C PRO A 41 7.12 -0.77 5.63
N GLY A 42 6.38 -1.29 4.65
CA GLY A 42 5.11 -0.74 4.17
C GLY A 42 3.85 -1.26 4.89
N GLY A 43 3.96 -2.29 5.75
CA GLY A 43 2.79 -2.90 6.40
C GLY A 43 1.80 -3.56 5.42
N MET A 44 0.73 -4.15 5.97
CA MET A 44 -0.44 -4.55 5.19
C MET A 44 -1.45 -3.40 5.27
N ILE A 45 -1.87 -2.86 4.13
CA ILE A 45 -2.94 -1.86 4.06
C ILE A 45 -4.19 -2.57 3.59
N ASP A 46 -5.21 -2.60 4.44
CA ASP A 46 -6.51 -3.14 4.05
C ASP A 46 -7.22 -2.13 3.14
N VAL A 47 -7.54 -2.57 1.93
CA VAL A 47 -8.35 -1.81 0.98
C VAL A 47 -9.81 -2.19 1.19
N VAL A 48 -10.59 -1.27 1.76
CA VAL A 48 -12.03 -1.44 2.02
C VAL A 48 -12.82 -0.60 1.03
N ALA A 49 -13.90 -1.16 0.51
CA ALA A 49 -14.83 -0.41 -0.32
C ALA A 49 -15.62 0.60 0.53
N ASP A 50 -15.69 1.85 0.07
CA ASP A 50 -16.44 2.92 0.72
C ASP A 50 -17.96 2.68 0.72
N ALA A 51 -18.44 1.83 -0.19
CA ALA A 51 -19.84 1.53 -0.36
C ALA A 51 -20.14 0.03 -0.13
N ALA A 52 -21.28 -0.23 0.53
CA ALA A 52 -21.81 -1.57 0.69
C ALA A 52 -22.40 -2.09 -0.63
N GLY A 53 -22.10 -3.34 -0.99
CA GLY A 53 -22.64 -3.99 -2.19
C GLY A 53 -22.07 -5.39 -2.40
N GLN A 54 -22.60 -6.12 -3.38
CA GLN A 54 -22.12 -7.46 -3.73
C GLN A 54 -20.92 -7.37 -4.67
N VAL A 55 -19.84 -8.12 -4.41
CA VAL A 55 -18.68 -8.20 -5.31
C VAL A 55 -19.08 -8.96 -6.57
N LEU A 56 -18.99 -8.31 -7.73
CA LEU A 56 -19.29 -8.87 -9.05
C LEU A 56 -18.09 -9.58 -9.66
N ALA A 57 -16.90 -9.03 -9.46
CA ALA A 57 -15.64 -9.57 -9.97
C ALA A 57 -14.49 -9.15 -9.07
N LEU A 58 -13.54 -10.07 -8.87
CA LEU A 58 -12.27 -9.82 -8.19
C LEU A 58 -11.17 -9.90 -9.25
N ASP A 59 -10.71 -8.74 -9.71
CA ASP A 59 -9.74 -8.63 -10.82
C ASP A 59 -8.28 -8.74 -10.33
N ALA A 60 -8.05 -8.70 -9.01
CA ALA A 60 -6.74 -8.86 -8.40
C ALA A 60 -6.56 -10.24 -7.74
N ALA A 61 -5.54 -10.98 -8.17
CA ALA A 61 -5.13 -12.25 -7.55
C ALA A 61 -4.06 -12.04 -6.46
N PRO A 62 -4.02 -12.87 -5.41
CA PRO A 62 -2.99 -12.79 -4.37
C PRO A 62 -1.57 -12.85 -4.97
N GLY A 63 -0.71 -11.89 -4.60
CA GLY A 63 0.67 -11.78 -5.09
C GLY A 63 0.87 -10.93 -6.34
N THR A 64 -0.20 -10.36 -6.90
CA THR A 64 -0.10 -9.43 -8.03
C THR A 64 0.24 -8.01 -7.53
N PRO A 65 1.24 -7.32 -8.11
CA PRO A 65 1.50 -5.92 -7.77
C PRO A 65 0.35 -5.03 -8.23
N VAL A 66 -0.22 -4.26 -7.30
CA VAL A 66 -1.31 -3.31 -7.56
C VAL A 66 -0.73 -1.90 -7.50
N ALA A 67 -0.99 -1.09 -8.54
CA ALA A 67 -0.58 0.32 -8.61
C ALA A 67 -1.76 1.25 -8.26
N GLU A 68 -1.46 2.51 -7.95
CA GLU A 68 -2.50 3.53 -7.75
C GLU A 68 -3.43 3.62 -8.97
N GLY A 69 -4.74 3.58 -8.73
CA GLY A 69 -5.76 3.61 -9.78
C GLY A 69 -6.09 2.26 -10.43
N ALA A 70 -5.42 1.17 -10.05
CA ALA A 70 -5.75 -0.16 -10.53
C ALA A 70 -7.09 -0.66 -9.93
N VAL A 71 -7.91 -1.30 -10.76
CA VAL A 71 -9.19 -1.89 -10.36
C VAL A 71 -8.91 -3.23 -9.67
N VAL A 72 -9.19 -3.29 -8.36
CA VAL A 72 -8.99 -4.50 -7.54
C VAL A 72 -10.24 -5.38 -7.52
N ALA A 73 -11.42 -4.75 -7.43
CA ALA A 73 -12.71 -5.42 -7.38
C ALA A 73 -13.81 -4.52 -7.95
N ARG A 74 -14.83 -5.13 -8.55
CA ARG A 74 -16.05 -4.46 -9.00
C ARG A 74 -17.21 -4.82 -8.07
N ILE A 75 -17.92 -3.81 -7.57
CA ILE A 75 -19.03 -4.00 -6.63
C ILE A 75 -20.33 -3.52 -7.28
N ALA A 76 -21.37 -4.34 -7.24
CA ALA A 76 -22.72 -3.96 -7.65
C ALA A 76 -23.33 -3.00 -6.64
N GLN A 77 -23.78 -1.83 -7.10
CA GLN A 77 -24.50 -0.85 -6.29
C GLN A 77 -25.84 -0.49 -6.94
N PRO A 78 -26.85 -1.36 -6.80
CA PRO A 78 -28.15 -1.19 -7.47
C PRO A 78 -28.87 0.11 -7.06
N ASP A 79 -28.73 0.54 -5.81
CA ASP A 79 -29.31 1.80 -5.33
C ASP A 79 -28.69 3.04 -5.99
N LEU A 80 -27.38 3.03 -6.26
CA LEU A 80 -26.72 4.12 -6.98
C LEU A 80 -27.11 4.15 -8.46
N GLU A 81 -27.25 2.98 -9.09
CA GLU A 81 -27.75 2.88 -10.45
C GLU A 81 -29.17 3.44 -10.56
N LEU A 82 -30.06 3.04 -9.66
CA LEU A 82 -31.43 3.56 -9.62
C LEU A 82 -31.46 5.08 -9.43
N LYS A 83 -30.70 5.62 -8.47
CA LYS A 83 -30.62 7.08 -8.26
C LYS A 83 -30.10 7.82 -9.49
N ARG A 84 -29.10 7.28 -10.17
CA ARG A 84 -28.55 7.86 -11.39
C ARG A 84 -29.58 7.89 -12.51
N ASP A 85 -30.35 6.83 -12.65
CA ASP A 85 -31.38 6.74 -13.69
C ASP A 85 -32.54 7.69 -13.41
N ILE A 86 -32.97 7.82 -12.15
CA ILE A 86 -33.94 8.84 -11.73
C ILE A 86 -33.44 10.25 -12.05
N ALA A 87 -32.20 10.58 -11.67
CA ALA A 87 -31.62 11.91 -11.93
C ALA A 87 -31.48 12.23 -13.43
N ARG A 88 -31.20 11.20 -14.24
CA ARG A 88 -31.15 11.33 -15.71
C ARG A 88 -32.53 11.53 -16.32
N ALA A 89 -33.54 10.81 -15.84
CA ALA A 89 -34.92 10.98 -16.28
C ALA A 89 -35.41 12.40 -16.00
N GLU A 90 -35.17 12.91 -14.79
CA GLU A 90 -35.55 14.28 -14.39
C GLU A 90 -34.86 15.35 -15.26
N ARG A 91 -33.57 15.16 -15.56
CA ARG A 91 -32.85 16.06 -16.47
C ARG A 91 -33.44 16.03 -17.89
N ALA A 92 -33.85 14.86 -18.38
CA ALA A 92 -34.45 14.73 -19.69
C ALA A 92 -35.82 15.42 -19.76
N ASP A 93 -36.64 15.31 -18.71
CA ASP A 93 -37.94 15.97 -18.63
C ASP A 93 -37.81 17.49 -18.59
N THR A 94 -36.83 18.00 -17.84
CA THR A 94 -36.55 19.46 -17.78
C THR A 94 -36.18 20.02 -19.16
N LEU A 95 -35.36 19.29 -19.92
CA LEU A 95 -34.95 19.71 -21.26
C LEU A 95 -36.13 19.70 -22.24
N ARG A 96 -37.00 18.67 -22.18
CA ARG A 96 -38.22 18.62 -23.00
C ARG A 96 -39.12 19.80 -22.72
N PHE A 97 -39.36 20.11 -21.44
CA PHE A 97 -40.21 21.22 -21.06
C PHE A 97 -39.68 22.55 -21.57
N ARG A 98 -38.36 22.75 -21.51
CA ARG A 98 -37.70 23.95 -22.05
C ARG A 98 -37.90 24.07 -23.56
N ASP A 99 -37.73 22.97 -24.30
CA ASP A 99 -37.85 22.98 -25.75
C ASP A 99 -39.30 23.24 -26.20
N ASP A 100 -40.28 22.73 -25.46
CA ASP A 100 -41.69 23.00 -25.72
C ASP A 100 -42.03 24.48 -25.51
N LEU A 101 -41.52 25.11 -24.46
CA LEU A 101 -41.71 26.55 -24.22
C LEU A 101 -41.14 27.42 -25.34
N ILE A 102 -39.95 27.08 -25.84
CA ILE A 102 -39.31 27.81 -26.96
C ILE A 102 -40.16 27.67 -28.22
N ARG A 103 -40.71 26.48 -28.49
CA ARG A 103 -41.58 26.23 -29.65
C ARG A 103 -42.86 27.04 -29.58
N PHE A 104 -43.49 27.14 -28.40
CA PHE A 104 -44.70 27.94 -28.22
C PHE A 104 -44.44 29.43 -28.43
N GLN A 105 -43.34 29.96 -27.88
CA GLN A 105 -42.98 31.38 -28.10
C GLN A 105 -42.77 31.68 -29.59
N ALA A 106 -42.03 30.83 -30.32
CA ALA A 106 -41.79 31.03 -31.75
C ALA A 106 -43.08 30.96 -32.59
N ALA A 107 -44.04 30.12 -32.21
CA ALA A 107 -45.33 30.03 -32.89
C ALA A 107 -46.22 31.25 -32.61
N ASP A 108 -46.20 31.78 -31.38
CA ASP A 108 -47.02 32.93 -30.99
C ASP A 108 -46.46 34.25 -31.58
N ASP A 109 -45.13 34.40 -31.63
CA ASP A 109 -44.47 35.54 -32.28
C ASP A 109 -44.76 35.59 -33.79
N ALA A 110 -44.81 34.43 -34.46
CA ALA A 110 -45.17 34.34 -35.88
C ALA A 110 -46.63 34.71 -36.15
N ASN A 111 -47.52 34.56 -35.16
CA ASN A 111 -48.95 34.83 -35.30
C ASN A 111 -49.29 36.30 -34.96
N ARG A 112 -48.51 36.96 -34.09
CA ARG A 112 -48.66 38.40 -33.81
C ARG A 112 -48.11 39.33 -34.90
N ALA A 113 -47.21 38.83 -35.75
CA ALA A 113 -46.60 39.62 -36.83
C ALA A 113 -47.45 39.65 -38.13
N ARG A 114 -48.63 39.01 -38.12
CA ARG A 114 -49.65 39.04 -39.19
C ARG A 114 -50.82 39.91 -38.79
#